data_AF-A0A9C8K9L0-F1
#
_entry.id   AF-A0A9C8K9L0-F1
#
_cell.length_a   1.000
_cell.length_b   1.000
_cell.length_c   1.000
_cell.angle_alpha   90.00
_cell.angle_beta   90.00
_cell.angle_gamma   90.00
#
_symmetry.space_group_name_H-M   'P 1'
#
loop_
_entity.id
_entity.type
_entity.pdbx_description
1 polymer ?
#
loop_
_entity_poly.entity_id
_entity_poly.type
_entity_poly.pdbx_seq_one_letter_code
_entity_poly.pdbx_strand_id
1 'polypeptide(L)' 'GRVTAIYKLKKNTFYAIGTNTFTLKDNRGSLEFNYLYPINKDLNLQAQFFTGYGETLVDYNHHQTTFGLGVSFINW' A
#
# COMPACT_ATOMS: atom_id res chain seq x y z
N GLY A 1 14.80 4.48 -5.52
CA GLY A 1 14.42 3.15 -6.02
C GLY A 1 13.06 2.75 -5.49
N ARG A 2 12.28 2.03 -6.30
CA ARG A 2 10.98 1.45 -5.92
C ARG A 2 11.05 -0.07 -6.06
N VAL A 3 10.60 -0.77 -5.04
CA VAL A 3 10.50 -2.22 -4.96
C VAL A 3 9.03 -2.59 -4.84
N THR A 4 8.59 -3.60 -5.57
CA THR A 4 7.23 -4.11 -5.50
C THR A 4 7.28 -5.62 -5.30
N ALA A 5 6.62 -6.10 -4.27
CA ALA A 5 6.51 -7.51 -3.94
C ALA A 5 5.03 -7.90 -4.01
N ILE A 6 4.72 -8.95 -4.77
CA ILE A 6 3.36 -9.45 -4.93
C ILE A 6 3.37 -10.93 -4.54
N TYR A 7 2.44 -11.29 -3.66
CA TYR A 7 2.28 -12.65 -3.18
C TYR A 7 0.81 -13.07 -3.32
N LYS A 8 0.56 -14.07 -4.16
CA LYS A 8 -0.78 -14.60 -4.41
C LYS A 8 -0.92 -15.97 -3.77
N LEU A 9 -1.80 -16.08 -2.77
CA LEU A 9 -2.09 -17.33 -2.06
C LEU A 9 -3.53 -17.75 -2.30
N LYS A 10 -3.75 -18.67 -3.24
CA LYS A 10 -5.08 -19.17 -3.65
C LYS A 10 -6.01 -18.03 -4.06
N LYS A 11 -6.89 -17.63 -3.14
CA LYS A 11 -7.89 -16.57 -3.29
C LYS A 11 -7.36 -15.21 -2.79
N ASN A 12 -6.37 -15.22 -1.91
CA ASN A 12 -5.87 -14.03 -1.24
C ASN A 12 -4.71 -13.44 -2.03
N THR A 13 -4.69 -12.12 -2.22
CA THR A 13 -3.57 -11.42 -2.85
C THR A 13 -3.02 -10.39 -1.90
N PHE A 14 -1.71 -10.45 -1.69
CA PHE A 14 -0.98 -9.48 -0.90
C PHE A 14 -0.02 -8.77 -1.86
N TYR A 15 0.05 -7.45 -1.78
CA TYR A 15 1.11 -6.72 -2.46
C TYR A 15 1.65 -5.62 -1.57
N ALA A 16 2.97 -5.47 -1.61
CA ALA A 16 3.67 -4.43 -0.89
C ALA A 16 4.54 -3.63 -1.86
N ILE A 17 4.56 -2.33 -1.67
CA ILE A 17 5.36 -1.40 -2.47
C ILE A 17 6.22 -0.62 -1.49
N GLY A 18 7.54 -0.79 -1.59
CA GLY A 18 8.51 0.00 -0.86
C GLY A 18 9.17 0.99 -1.80
N THR A 19 9.18 2.27 -1.45
CA THR A 19 9.98 3.28 -2.16
C THR A 19 11.02 3.86 -1.22
N ASN A 20 12.21 4.11 -1.74
CA ASN A 20 13.29 4.73 -0.99
C ASN A 20 14.12 5.65 -1.90
N THR A 21 14.46 6.84 -1.44
CA THR A 21 15.17 7.84 -2.25
C THR A 21 16.71 7.70 -2.19
N PHE A 22 17.26 6.74 -1.44
CA PHE A 22 18.70 6.43 -1.31
C PHE A 22 19.60 7.67 -1.14
N THR A 23 19.10 8.71 -0.46
CA THR A 23 19.83 9.95 -0.24
C THR A 23 20.19 10.07 1.24
N LEU A 24 21.48 10.14 1.56
CA LEU A 24 22.03 10.07 2.92
C LEU A 24 21.58 11.20 3.88
N LYS A 25 21.03 12.31 3.36
CA LYS A 25 20.63 13.48 4.16
C LYS A 25 19.12 13.61 4.38
N ASP A 26 18.31 13.01 3.52
CA ASP A 26 16.85 13.11 3.52
C ASP A 26 16.29 11.76 3.02
N ASN A 27 16.39 10.74 3.87
CA ASN A 27 15.96 9.39 3.52
C ASN A 27 14.42 9.30 3.57
N ARG A 28 13.76 9.88 2.56
CA ARG A 28 12.31 9.79 2.37
C ARG A 28 11.98 8.48 1.68
N GLY A 29 11.40 7.58 2.45
CA GLY A 29 10.85 6.32 1.96
C GLY A 29 9.36 6.23 2.29
N SER A 30 8.66 5.44 1.51
CA SER A 30 7.28 5.03 1.80
C SER A 30 7.16 3.52 1.69
N LEU A 31 6.25 2.97 2.49
CA LEU A 31 5.94 1.57 2.51
C LEU A 31 4.42 1.45 2.45
N GLU A 32 3.96 0.77 1.42
CA GLU A 32 2.55 0.52 1.16
C GLU A 32 2.34 -0.99 1.23
N PHE A 33 1.34 -1.42 1.96
CA PHE A 33 0.94 -2.81 2.10
C PHE A 33 -0.54 -2.92 1.79
N ASN A 34 -0.88 -3.87 0.93
CA ASN A 34 -2.24 -4.07 0.49
C ASN A 34 -2.59 -5.54 0.56
N TYR A 35 -3.79 -5.79 1.05
CA TYR A 35 -4.37 -7.11 1.18
C TYR A 35 -5.73 -7.14 0.50
N LEU A 36 -5.88 -8.08 -0.44
CA LEU A 36 -7.11 -8.32 -1.16
C LEU A 36 -7.64 -9.71 -0.82
N TYR A 37 -8.88 -9.73 -0.37
CA TYR A 37 -9.60 -10.94 0.00
C TYR A 37 -10.94 -11.04 -0.74
N PRO A 38 -11.12 -11.98 -1.67
CA PRO A 38 -12.40 -12.21 -2.32
C PRO A 38 -13.34 -12.91 -1.32
N ILE A 39 -14.35 -12.18 -0.83
CA ILE A 39 -15.42 -12.76 0.00
C ILE A 39 -16.33 -13.61 -0.89
N ASN A 40 -16.85 -13.00 -1.98
CA ASN A 40 -17.80 -13.60 -2.91
C ASN A 40 -17.32 -13.45 -4.35
N LYS A 41 -18.03 -14.07 -5.31
CA LYS A 41 -17.74 -13.89 -6.75
C LYS A 41 -17.66 -12.41 -7.14
N ASP A 42 -18.51 -11.58 -6.55
CA ASP A 42 -18.63 -10.16 -6.91
C ASP A 42 -18.24 -9.22 -5.76
N LEU A 43 -17.52 -9.72 -4.74
CA LEU A 43 -17.13 -8.88 -3.59
C LEU A 43 -15.70 -9.19 -3.15
N ASN A 44 -14.84 -8.19 -3.30
CA ASN A 44 -13.46 -8.21 -2.86
C ASN A 44 -13.27 -7.20 -1.73
N LEU A 45 -12.85 -7.67 -0.56
CA LEU A 45 -12.32 -6.79 0.48
C LEU A 45 -10.92 -6.35 0.09
N GLN A 46 -10.65 -5.06 0.27
CA GLN A 46 -9.32 -4.49 0.18
C GLN A 46 -8.97 -3.82 1.51
N ALA A 47 -7.81 -4.15 2.05
CA ALA A 47 -7.20 -3.42 3.13
C ALA A 47 -5.90 -2.81 2.62
N GLN A 48 -5.73 -1.52 2.80
CA GLN A 48 -4.58 -0.74 2.39
C GLN A 48 -3.95 -0.11 3.62
N PHE A 49 -2.65 -0.25 3.76
CA PHE A 49 -1.88 0.34 4.85
C PHE A 49 -0.69 1.04 4.23
N PHE A 50 -0.65 2.35 4.34
CA PHE A 50 0.41 3.18 3.85
C PHE A 50 1.13 3.82 5.02
N THR A 51 2.46 3.83 5.00
CA THR A 51 3.27 4.52 5.99
C THR A 51 4.48 5.12 5.33
N GLY A 52 4.72 6.42 5.52
CA GLY A 52 5.85 7.04 4.86
C GLY A 52 5.95 8.54 5.00
N TYR A 53 7.00 9.05 4.39
CA TYR A 53 7.30 10.47 4.31
C TYR A 53 6.78 11.01 2.97
N GLY A 54 5.62 11.70 3.00
CA GLY A 54 5.09 12.46 1.87
C GLY A 54 3.84 11.89 1.18
N GLU A 55 2.67 11.98 1.83
CA GLU A 55 1.38 11.91 1.12
C GLU A 55 1.02 13.27 0.47
N THR A 56 1.59 14.39 0.94
CA THR A 56 1.26 15.75 0.44
C THR A 56 2.42 16.74 0.48
N LEU A 57 2.55 17.56 -0.58
CA LEU A 57 3.54 18.65 -0.74
C LEU A 57 3.43 19.79 0.31
N VAL A 58 2.41 19.77 1.17
CA VAL A 58 2.09 20.87 2.10
C VAL A 58 2.62 20.62 3.52
N ASP A 59 3.00 19.40 3.89
CA ASP A 59 3.68 19.17 5.18
C ASP A 59 4.76 18.08 5.06
N TYR A 60 5.95 18.54 4.71
CA TYR A 60 7.08 17.71 4.27
C TYR A 60 7.79 16.96 5.42
N ASN A 61 7.33 17.12 6.67
CA ASN A 61 8.04 16.69 7.87
C ASN A 61 7.24 15.77 8.83
N HIS A 62 6.08 15.28 8.42
CA HIS A 62 5.29 14.35 9.23
C HIS A 62 5.24 12.94 8.62
N HIS A 63 5.64 11.96 9.42
CA HIS A 63 5.44 10.54 9.12
C HIS A 63 3.95 10.23 9.27
N GLN A 64 3.26 10.03 8.15
CA GLN A 64 1.84 9.69 8.16
C GLN A 64 1.67 8.19 7.93
N THR A 65 0.86 7.60 8.79
CA THR A 65 0.39 6.23 8.66
C THR A 65 -1.09 6.27 8.33
N THR A 66 -1.44 5.94 7.10
CA THR A 66 -2.79 5.92 6.58
C THR A 66 -3.26 4.46 6.49
N PHE A 67 -4.43 4.18 7.08
CA PHE A 67 -5.07 2.87 6.96
C PHE A 67 -6.42 3.03 6.26
N GLY A 68 -6.60 2.31 5.16
CA GLY A 68 -7.81 2.30 4.35
C GLY A 68 -8.41 0.91 4.32
N LEU A 69 -9.71 0.82 4.55
CA LEU A 69 -10.48 -0.38 4.30
C LEU A 69 -11.52 -0.06 3.22
N GLY A 70 -11.65 -0.96 2.25
CA GLY A 70 -12.60 -0.82 1.18
C GLY A 70 -13.17 -2.16 0.75
N VAL A 71 -14.24 -2.07 -0.01
CA VAL A 71 -14.82 -3.20 -0.73
C VAL A 71 -14.92 -2.82 -2.19
N SER A 72 -14.59 -3.76 -3.07
CA SER A 72 -14.75 -3.62 -4.51
C SER A 72 -15.72 -4.68 -4.99
N PHE A 73 -16.76 -4.25 -5.69
CA PHE A 73 -17.82 -5.11 -6.20
C PHE A 73 -17.54 -5.67 -7.61
N ILE A 74 -16.33 -5.47 -8.12
CA ILE A 74 -15.98 -5.79 -9.50
C ILE A 74 -15.27 -7.14 -9.56
N ASN A 75 -15.99 -8.10 -10.14
CA ASN A 75 -15.48 -9.32 -10.72
C ASN A 75 -14.96 -8.94 -12.12
N TRP A 76 -13.67 -9.17 -12.41
CA TRP A 76 -13.15 -9.03 -13.77
C TRP A 76 -13.12 -10.40 -14.45
#